data_AF-A0A3U1NM94-F1
#
_entry.id   AF-A0A3U1NM94-F1
#
_cell.length_a   1.000
_cell.length_b   1.000
_cell.length_c   1.000
_cell.angle_alpha   90.00
_cell.angle_beta   90.00
_cell.angle_gamma   90.00
#
_symmetry.space_group_name_H-M   'P 1'
#
loop_
_entity.id
_entity.type
_entity.pdbx_description
1 polymer ?
#
loop_
_entity_poly.entity_id
_entity_poly.type
_entity_poly.pdbx_seq_one_letter_code
_entity_poly.pdbx_strand_id
1 'polypeptide(L)' 'MNVFISICIPSYNRAEFLEPLLDSIYNQDYCLKNNDFEVIVCEDKSP' A
#
# COMPACT_ATOMS: atom_id res chain seq x y z
N MET A 1 2.94 15.78 -10.12
CA MET A 1 3.66 14.79 -9.27
C MET A 1 4.17 13.72 -10.21
N ASN A 2 5.46 13.39 -10.16
CA ASN A 2 6.01 12.25 -10.87
C ASN A 2 6.13 11.13 -9.84
N VAL A 3 5.44 10.01 -10.04
CA VAL A 3 5.49 8.86 -9.14
C VAL A 3 6.63 7.95 -9.59
N PHE A 4 7.53 7.58 -8.68
CA PHE A 4 8.65 6.68 -8.96
C PHE A 4 8.31 5.21 -8.72
N ILE A 5 7.53 4.91 -7.67
CA ILE A 5 7.08 3.55 -7.33
C ILE A 5 5.57 3.52 -7.11
N SER A 6 4.90 2.59 -7.79
CA SER A 6 3.49 2.24 -7.52
C SER A 6 3.42 0.86 -6.88
N ILE A 7 2.83 0.78 -5.69
CA ILE A 7 2.65 -0.47 -4.94
C ILE A 7 1.19 -0.91 -5.13
N CYS A 8 0.97 -1.90 -5.99
CA CYS A 8 -0.37 -2.36 -6.37
C CYS A 8 -0.76 -3.61 -5.58
N ILE A 9 -1.87 -3.54 -4.84
CA ILE A 9 -2.30 -4.58 -3.91
C ILE A 9 -3.74 -4.99 -4.20
N PRO A 10 -3.99 -6.18 -4.79
CA PRO A 10 -5.32 -6.75 -4.80
C PRO A 10 -5.73 -7.17 -3.39
N SER A 11 -6.97 -6.90 -3.00
CA SER A 11 -7.51 -7.18 -1.68
C SER A 11 -8.84 -7.91 -1.78
N TYR A 12 -8.98 -9.01 -1.04
CA TYR A 12 -10.23 -9.75 -0.87
C TYR A 12 -10.27 -10.34 0.54
N ASN A 13 -11.35 -10.08 1.27
CA ASN A 13 -11.66 -10.56 2.62
C ASN A 13 -10.49 -10.53 3.61
N ARG A 14 -9.83 -9.37 3.73
CA ARG A 14 -8.58 -9.22 4.51
C ARG A 14 -8.49 -7.91 5.31
N ALA A 15 -9.63 -7.38 5.76
CA ALA A 15 -9.70 -6.10 6.47
C ALA A 15 -8.76 -6.05 7.69
N GLU A 16 -8.67 -7.15 8.44
CA GLU A 16 -7.78 -7.25 9.63
C GLU A 16 -6.29 -7.12 9.29
N PHE A 17 -5.90 -7.38 8.04
CA PHE A 17 -4.50 -7.29 7.59
C PHE A 17 -4.18 -5.93 6.95
N LEU A 18 -5.15 -5.05 6.74
CA LEU A 18 -4.93 -3.79 6.02
C LEU A 18 -3.97 -2.85 6.78
N GLU A 19 -4.18 -2.67 8.08
CA GLU A 19 -3.30 -1.86 8.93
C GLU A 19 -1.86 -2.38 8.97
N PRO A 20 -1.58 -3.64 9.37
CA PRO A 20 -0.21 -4.14 9.41
C PRO A 20 0.46 -4.18 8.03
N LEU A 21 -0.30 -4.37 6.95
CA LEU A 21 0.19 -4.26 5.58
C LEU A 21 0.66 -2.82 5.28
N LEU A 22 -0.17 -1.82 5.56
CA LEU A 22 0.18 -0.42 5.32
C LEU A 22 1.38 -0.01 6.19
N ASP A 23 1.40 -0.39 7.46
CA ASP A 23 2.55 -0.16 8.34
C ASP A 23 3.84 -0.75 7.77
N SER A 24 3.77 -1.96 7.21
CA SER A 24 4.94 -2.60 6.61
C SER A 24 5.49 -1.80 5.42
N ILE A 25 4.62 -1.18 4.62
CA ILE A 25 4.98 -0.38 3.45
C ILE A 25 5.55 0.97 3.88
N TYR A 26 4.87 1.68 4.77
CA TYR A 26 5.29 3.00 5.21
C TYR A 26 6.57 2.98 6.06
N ASN A 27 6.90 1.85 6.68
CA ASN A 27 8.15 1.66 7.42
C ASN A 27 9.34 1.19 6.56
N GLN A 28 9.19 1.05 5.24
CA GLN A 28 10.34 0.77 4.36
C GLN A 28 11.29 1.99 4.30
N ASP A 29 12.59 1.74 4.26
CA ASP A 29 13.63 2.80 4.21
C ASP A 29 13.40 3.85 3.11
N TYR A 30 12.89 3.43 1.95
CA TYR A 30 12.58 4.32 0.84
C TYR A 30 11.40 5.24 1.18
N CYS A 31 10.31 4.68 1.71
CA CYS A 31 9.09 5.41 2.06
C CYS A 31 9.29 6.40 3.22
N LEU A 32 10.25 6.12 4.11
CA LEU A 32 10.65 7.04 5.18
C LEU A 32 11.44 8.25 4.67
N LYS A 33 12.14 8.11 3.54
CA LYS A 33 13.06 9.13 2.99
C LYS A 33 12.48 9.89 1.80
N ASN A 34 11.46 9.35 1.14
CA ASN A 34 10.92 9.85 -0.11
C ASN A 34 9.39 9.79 -0.10
N ASN A 35 8.74 10.68 -0.87
CA ASN A 35 7.28 10.81 -0.94
C ASN A 35 6.72 10.66 -2.36
N ASP A 36 7.55 10.26 -3.32
CA ASP A 36 7.20 10.02 -4.73
C ASP A 36 6.82 8.55 -4.97
N PHE A 37 5.98 8.01 -4.09
CA PHE A 37 5.40 6.68 -4.23
C PHE A 37 3.89 6.71 -3.95
N GLU A 38 3.19 5.68 -4.41
CA GLU A 38 1.76 5.51 -4.14
C GLU A 38 1.43 4.07 -3.76
N VAL A 39 0.38 3.91 -2.96
CA VAL A 39 -0.18 2.60 -2.60
C VAL A 39 -1.58 2.53 -3.19
N ILE A 40 -1.79 1.58 -4.10
CA ILE A 40 -3.06 1.36 -4.79
C ILE A 40 -3.64 0.06 -4.30
N VAL A 41 -4.74 0.14 -3.56
CA VAL A 41 -5.49 -1.03 -3.09
C VAL A 41 -6.68 -1.26 -4.02
N CYS A 42 -6.68 -2.39 -4.71
CA CYS A 42 -7.79 -2.85 -5.55
C CYS A 42 -8.64 -3.83 -4.76
N GLU A 43 -9.77 -3.37 -4.24
CA GLU A 43 -10.74 -4.20 -3.52
C GLU A 43 -11.55 -5.06 -4.51
N ASP A 44 -11.55 -6.38 -4.30
CA ASP A 44 -12.19 -7.38 -5.17
C ASP A 44 -13.55 -7.85 -4.62
N LYS A 45 -14.42 -6.90 -4.25
CA LYS A 45 -15.78 -7.14 -3.74
C LYS A 45 -15.84 -8.06 -2.53
N SER A 46 -15.06 -7.74 -1.50
CA SER A 46 -15.18 -8.37 -0.19
C SER A 46 -16.62 -8.26 0.35
N PRO A 47 -17.11 -9.30 1.06
CA PRO A 47 -18.42 -9.28 1.71
C PRO A 47 -18.60 -8.18 2.77
#